data_AF-A0A8J1ILG8-F1
#
_entry.id   AF-A0A8J1ILG8-F1
#
_cell.length_a   1.000
_cell.length_b   1.000
_cell.length_c   1.000
_cell.angle_alpha   90.00
_cell.angle_beta   90.00
_cell.angle_gamma   90.00
#
_symmetry.space_group_name_H-M   'P 1'
#
loop_
_entity.id
_entity.type
_entity.pdbx_description
1 polymer ?
#
loop_
_entity_poly.entity_id
_entity_poly.type
_entity_poly.pdbx_seq_one_letter_code
_entity_poly.pdbx_strand_id
1 'polypeptide(L)'
;MLLSKAQYDEIALFITTLRPTRQCMRRLKERFPCQSQSTLLSIFSQEYQKLIKRTHAKHHTPEAIEMYYARYLNEVARDPTVPILLELANEVDFSPALIARTVLERFLQDHDGQPPTKPILSSMLRDPSLIPDPVLANQVHLCIINDCCNGPLVDGIKHAIGHEHEVLLRQKLKEHNLAFLDEDQLRLKGYDKTPDVILEVPVAVDGHVIHWIESKASFGDEASHNTYLHDQFWSYWNRPGQMYSSMSEECLQPQTLPFRTPCNFLIGIYK
;
A
#
# COMPACT_ATOMS: atom_id res chain seq x y z
N MET A 1 16.69 12.54 5.30
CA MET A 1 16.50 13.53 6.38
C MET A 1 15.48 12.95 7.34
N LEU A 2 15.83 12.81 8.61
CA LEU A 2 14.92 12.30 9.63
C LEU A 2 13.89 13.38 9.97
N LEU A 3 12.60 13.06 9.89
CA LEU A 3 11.56 13.94 10.40
C LEU A 3 11.46 13.79 11.91
N SER A 4 11.39 14.91 12.62
CA SER A 4 10.95 14.86 14.01
C SER A 4 9.46 14.52 14.08
N LYS A 5 9.03 13.93 15.20
CA LYS A 5 7.61 13.64 15.45
C LYS A 5 6.74 14.90 15.31
N ALA A 6 7.20 16.03 15.83
CA ALA A 6 6.49 17.31 15.72
C ALA A 6 6.31 17.77 14.27
N GLN A 7 7.34 17.60 13.41
CA GLN A 7 7.24 17.93 11.98
C GLN A 7 6.25 17.00 11.26
N TYR A 8 6.29 15.70 11.58
CA TYR A 8 5.34 14.74 11.04
C TYR A 8 3.90 15.12 11.43
N ASP A 9 3.66 15.40 12.72
CA ASP A 9 2.33 15.72 13.24
C ASP A 9 1.77 17.01 12.60
N GLU A 10 2.61 18.02 12.36
CA GLU A 10 2.19 19.24 11.64
C GLU A 10 1.75 18.93 10.20
N ILE A 11 2.53 18.11 9.47
CA ILE A 11 2.20 17.71 8.10
C ILE A 11 0.92 16.87 8.08
N ALA A 12 0.80 15.89 8.98
CA ALA A 12 -0.37 15.03 9.11
C ALA A 12 -1.64 15.85 9.41
N LEU A 13 -1.56 16.81 10.33
CA LEU A 13 -2.66 17.72 10.63
C LEU A 13 -3.07 18.52 9.39
N PHE A 14 -2.11 19.08 8.65
CA PHE A 14 -2.41 19.82 7.43
C PHE A 14 -3.08 18.94 6.36
N ILE A 15 -2.66 17.67 6.21
CA ILE A 15 -3.26 16.71 5.27
C ILE A 15 -4.75 16.51 5.53
N THR A 16 -5.19 16.51 6.79
CA THR A 16 -6.62 16.38 7.12
C THR A 16 -7.49 17.50 6.53
N THR A 17 -6.90 18.64 6.18
CA THR A 17 -7.57 19.78 5.55
C THR A 17 -7.58 19.71 4.02
N LEU A 18 -6.87 18.74 3.43
CA LEU A 18 -6.72 18.58 1.99
C LEU A 18 -7.69 17.52 1.47
N ARG A 19 -8.43 17.87 0.41
CA ARG A 19 -9.15 16.86 -0.39
C ARG A 19 -8.17 16.10 -1.26
N PRO A 20 -8.26 14.75 -1.35
CA PRO A 20 -7.30 13.86 -2.03
C PRO A 20 -7.33 14.01 -3.56
N THR A 21 -6.97 15.20 -4.02
CA THR A 21 -6.97 15.59 -5.43
C THR A 21 -5.54 15.69 -5.93
N ARG A 22 -5.36 15.73 -7.26
CA ARG A 22 -4.05 15.96 -7.89
C ARG A 22 -3.35 17.25 -7.42
N GLN A 23 -4.09 18.20 -6.83
CA GLN A 23 -3.55 19.45 -6.30
C GLN A 23 -2.97 19.34 -4.88
N CYS A 24 -3.22 18.25 -4.16
CA CYS A 24 -2.69 18.03 -2.79
C CYS A 24 -1.19 18.26 -2.71
N MET A 25 -0.44 17.69 -3.64
CA MET A 25 1.02 17.74 -3.59
C MET A 25 1.57 19.14 -3.81
N ARG A 26 0.93 19.93 -4.66
CA ARG A 26 1.28 21.35 -4.83
C ARG A 26 1.10 22.09 -3.52
N ARG A 27 -0.06 21.95 -2.87
CA ARG A 27 -0.36 22.61 -1.58
C ARG A 27 0.57 22.14 -0.46
N LEU A 28 0.89 20.85 -0.41
CA LEU A 28 1.87 20.30 0.55
C LEU A 28 3.26 20.90 0.33
N LYS A 29 3.66 21.08 -0.93
CA LYS A 29 4.95 21.68 -1.27
C LYS A 29 5.05 23.17 -0.98
N GLU A 30 3.98 23.91 -1.22
CA GLU A 30 3.89 25.33 -0.85
C GLU A 30 3.97 25.52 0.67
N ARG A 31 3.33 24.64 1.45
CA ARG A 31 3.34 24.70 2.92
C ARG A 31 4.64 24.20 3.54
N PHE A 32 5.24 23.15 2.99
CA PHE A 32 6.43 22.48 3.54
C PHE A 32 7.58 22.42 2.51
N PRO A 33 8.11 23.56 2.06
CA PRO A 33 9.10 23.61 0.99
C PRO A 33 10.43 22.94 1.35
N CYS A 34 10.77 22.90 2.64
CA CYS A 34 11.99 22.27 3.15
C CYS A 34 11.96 20.74 3.07
N GLN A 35 10.78 20.13 2.94
CA GLN A 35 10.64 18.67 2.87
C GLN A 35 10.70 18.19 1.43
N SER A 36 11.30 17.04 1.18
CA SER A 36 11.35 16.46 -0.18
C SER A 36 9.95 16.08 -0.67
N GLN A 37 9.74 16.04 -2.00
CA GLN A 37 8.42 15.70 -2.55
C GLN A 37 8.00 14.28 -2.21
N SER A 38 8.98 13.40 -2.27
CA SER A 38 8.84 12.02 -1.92
C SER A 38 8.44 11.85 -0.46
N THR A 39 9.05 12.58 0.47
CA THR A 39 8.66 12.56 1.89
C THR A 39 7.19 12.94 2.07
N LEU A 40 6.79 14.06 1.46
CA LEU A 40 5.41 14.55 1.57
C LEU A 40 4.40 13.58 0.95
N LEU A 41 4.76 12.94 -0.18
CA LEU A 41 3.96 11.89 -0.80
C LEU A 41 3.79 10.68 0.11
N SER A 42 4.86 10.23 0.78
CA SER A 42 4.80 9.11 1.71
C SER A 42 3.88 9.39 2.89
N ILE A 43 4.02 10.56 3.52
CA ILE A 43 3.17 10.97 4.65
C ILE A 43 1.71 11.10 4.20
N PHE A 44 1.48 11.75 3.04
CA PHE A 44 0.15 11.85 2.45
C PHE A 44 -0.48 10.48 2.21
N SER A 45 0.25 9.56 1.57
CA SER A 45 -0.26 8.21 1.30
C SER A 45 -0.60 7.45 2.57
N GLN A 46 0.22 7.61 3.63
CA GLN A 46 -0.01 6.93 4.90
C GLN A 46 -1.23 7.50 5.64
N GLU A 47 -1.35 8.82 5.75
CA GLU A 47 -2.50 9.47 6.38
C GLU A 47 -3.79 9.21 5.60
N TYR A 48 -3.73 9.21 4.27
CA TYR A 48 -4.86 8.85 3.43
C TYR A 48 -5.29 7.39 3.64
N GLN A 49 -4.35 6.44 3.72
CA GLN A 49 -4.69 5.05 4.05
C GLN A 49 -5.35 4.92 5.43
N LYS A 50 -4.88 5.67 6.44
CA LYS A 50 -5.52 5.69 7.77
C LYS A 50 -6.95 6.23 7.69
N LEU A 51 -7.17 7.30 6.93
CA LEU A 51 -8.50 7.87 6.70
C LEU A 51 -9.43 6.83 6.06
N ILE A 52 -8.98 6.19 4.98
CA ILE A 52 -9.75 5.17 4.26
C ILE A 52 -10.09 3.99 5.18
N LYS A 53 -9.13 3.49 5.97
CA LYS A 53 -9.38 2.40 6.95
C LYS A 53 -10.44 2.78 7.98
N ARG A 54 -10.37 4.00 8.55
CA ARG A 54 -11.35 4.50 9.55
C ARG A 54 -12.74 4.67 8.96
N THR A 55 -12.83 5.07 7.70
CA THR A 55 -14.08 5.38 7.02
C THR A 55 -14.62 4.21 6.19
N HIS A 56 -13.89 3.11 6.04
CA HIS A 56 -14.28 2.00 5.18
C HIS A 56 -15.67 1.45 5.51
N ALA A 57 -15.96 1.24 6.80
CA ALA A 57 -17.23 0.66 7.26
C ALA A 57 -18.46 1.49 6.86
N LYS A 58 -18.37 2.84 6.89
CA LYS A 58 -19.50 3.71 6.51
C LYS A 58 -19.84 3.63 5.01
N HIS A 59 -18.93 3.17 4.17
CA HIS A 59 -19.14 3.04 2.72
C HIS A 59 -19.55 1.64 2.27
N HIS A 60 -19.49 0.66 3.17
CA HIS A 60 -19.80 -0.76 2.90
C HIS A 60 -21.09 -1.22 3.58
N THR A 61 -21.92 -0.28 4.06
CA THR A 61 -23.27 -0.64 4.53
C THR A 61 -24.17 -0.89 3.31
N PRO A 62 -25.17 -1.79 3.40
CA PRO A 62 -26.09 -2.04 2.30
C PRO A 62 -26.74 -0.76 1.76
N GLU A 63 -27.10 0.17 2.65
CA GLU A 63 -27.72 1.46 2.29
C GLU A 63 -26.77 2.34 1.49
N ALA A 64 -25.49 2.41 1.88
CA ALA A 64 -24.50 3.18 1.15
C ALA A 64 -24.22 2.59 -0.24
N ILE A 65 -24.11 1.25 -0.32
CA ILE A 65 -23.89 0.54 -1.58
C ILE A 65 -25.05 0.80 -2.55
N GLU A 66 -26.29 0.62 -2.09
CA GLU A 66 -27.48 0.89 -2.91
C GLU A 66 -27.58 2.36 -3.31
N MET A 67 -27.24 3.29 -2.41
CA MET A 67 -27.21 4.72 -2.73
C MET A 67 -26.20 5.04 -3.85
N TYR A 68 -24.98 4.51 -3.78
CA TYR A 68 -23.96 4.71 -4.81
C TYR A 68 -24.38 4.10 -6.13
N TYR A 69 -24.91 2.87 -6.10
CA TYR A 69 -25.35 2.17 -7.31
C TYR A 69 -26.54 2.85 -7.97
N ALA A 70 -27.56 3.23 -7.21
CA ALA A 70 -28.71 3.96 -7.73
C ALA A 70 -28.33 5.32 -8.33
N ARG A 71 -27.41 6.05 -7.68
CA ARG A 71 -26.90 7.31 -8.23
C ARG A 71 -26.15 7.11 -9.54
N TYR A 72 -25.28 6.09 -9.60
CA TYR A 72 -24.60 5.71 -10.82
C TYR A 72 -25.57 5.44 -11.99
N LEU A 73 -26.59 4.60 -11.77
CA LEU A 73 -27.58 4.28 -12.81
C LEU A 73 -28.36 5.52 -13.29
N ASN A 74 -28.79 6.37 -12.36
CA ASN A 74 -29.54 7.57 -12.68
C ASN A 74 -28.72 8.58 -13.49
N GLU A 75 -27.45 8.76 -13.17
CA GLU A 75 -26.59 9.73 -13.86
C GLU A 75 -26.08 9.20 -15.20
N VAL A 76 -25.76 7.90 -15.31
CA VAL A 76 -25.40 7.27 -16.59
C VAL A 76 -26.54 7.36 -17.60
N ALA A 77 -27.80 7.20 -17.15
CA ALA A 77 -28.97 7.35 -18.00
C ALA A 77 -29.13 8.78 -18.55
N ARG A 78 -28.55 9.79 -17.89
CA ARG A 78 -28.58 11.19 -18.32
C ARG A 78 -27.41 11.53 -19.22
N ASP A 79 -26.19 11.21 -18.79
CA ASP A 79 -24.96 11.42 -19.55
C ASP A 79 -23.89 10.38 -19.16
N PRO A 80 -23.62 9.37 -20.00
CA PRO A 80 -22.64 8.32 -19.70
C PRO A 80 -21.18 8.81 -19.79
N THR A 81 -20.93 10.02 -20.30
CA THR A 81 -19.58 10.55 -20.51
C THR A 81 -18.98 11.23 -19.28
N VAL A 82 -19.82 11.63 -18.32
CA VAL A 82 -19.41 12.30 -17.07
C VAL A 82 -18.71 11.29 -16.15
N PRO A 83 -17.61 11.67 -15.45
CA PRO A 83 -16.86 10.78 -14.56
C PRO A 83 -17.59 10.57 -13.20
N ILE A 84 -18.81 10.04 -13.24
CA ILE A 84 -19.75 9.89 -12.12
C ILE A 84 -19.11 9.21 -10.90
N LEU A 85 -18.41 8.08 -11.10
CA LEU A 85 -17.82 7.33 -9.97
C LEU A 85 -16.68 8.10 -9.29
N LEU A 86 -15.95 8.89 -10.07
CA LEU A 86 -14.88 9.73 -9.56
C LEU A 86 -15.45 10.94 -8.79
N GLU A 87 -16.52 11.55 -9.30
CA GLU A 87 -17.24 12.63 -8.61
C GLU A 87 -17.83 12.15 -7.28
N LEU A 88 -18.50 11.00 -7.30
CA LEU A 88 -18.99 10.32 -6.10
C LEU A 88 -17.90 10.15 -5.06
N ALA A 89 -16.74 9.61 -5.44
CA ALA A 89 -15.62 9.40 -4.53
C ALA A 89 -15.11 10.71 -3.90
N ASN A 90 -15.06 11.78 -4.70
CA ASN A 90 -14.63 13.10 -4.22
C ASN A 90 -15.65 13.76 -3.27
N GLU A 91 -16.95 13.52 -3.49
CA GLU A 91 -18.01 14.09 -2.64
C GLU A 91 -18.09 13.41 -1.27
N VAL A 92 -17.84 12.10 -1.21
CA VAL A 92 -17.92 11.34 0.04
C VAL A 92 -16.57 11.18 0.75
N ASP A 93 -15.54 11.86 0.23
CA ASP A 93 -14.14 11.81 0.68
C ASP A 93 -13.63 10.36 0.83
N PHE A 94 -13.79 9.55 -0.22
CA PHE A 94 -13.36 8.16 -0.26
C PHE A 94 -12.49 7.83 -1.47
N SER A 95 -11.95 6.61 -1.51
CA SER A 95 -11.08 6.16 -2.58
C SER A 95 -11.86 5.93 -3.88
N PRO A 96 -11.46 6.57 -5.01
CA PRO A 96 -12.07 6.32 -6.31
C PRO A 96 -12.06 4.84 -6.69
N ALA A 97 -10.93 4.14 -6.47
CA ALA A 97 -10.83 2.71 -6.76
C ALA A 97 -11.77 1.87 -5.88
N LEU A 98 -11.97 2.24 -4.62
CA LEU A 98 -12.90 1.54 -3.73
C LEU A 98 -14.37 1.83 -4.08
N ILE A 99 -14.75 3.06 -4.44
CA ILE A 99 -16.10 3.34 -4.96
C ILE A 99 -16.36 2.55 -6.24
N ALA A 100 -15.40 2.54 -7.17
CA ALA A 100 -15.49 1.77 -8.40
C ALA A 100 -15.66 0.27 -8.12
N ARG A 101 -14.90 -0.27 -7.16
CA ARG A 101 -15.04 -1.65 -6.69
C ARG A 101 -16.44 -1.93 -6.15
N THR A 102 -16.96 -1.08 -5.26
CA THR A 102 -18.28 -1.25 -4.65
C THR A 102 -19.39 -1.26 -5.69
N VAL A 103 -19.36 -0.32 -6.64
CA VAL A 103 -20.35 -0.22 -7.72
C VAL A 103 -20.24 -1.41 -8.67
N LEU A 104 -19.02 -1.82 -9.04
CA LEU A 104 -18.79 -2.97 -9.90
C LEU A 104 -19.29 -4.27 -9.26
N GLU A 105 -19.01 -4.48 -7.97
CA GLU A 105 -19.49 -5.64 -7.21
C GLU A 105 -21.00 -5.70 -7.22
N ARG A 106 -21.67 -4.57 -6.95
CA ARG A 106 -23.13 -4.50 -6.95
C ARG A 106 -23.75 -4.69 -8.33
N PHE A 107 -23.12 -4.14 -9.37
CA PHE A 107 -23.53 -4.29 -10.78
C PHE A 107 -23.50 -5.77 -11.20
N LEU A 108 -22.41 -6.48 -10.91
CA LEU A 108 -22.28 -7.90 -11.23
C LEU A 108 -23.27 -8.75 -10.44
N GLN A 109 -23.50 -8.42 -9.16
CA GLN A 109 -24.52 -9.08 -8.37
C GLN A 109 -25.94 -8.90 -8.94
N ASP A 110 -26.25 -7.73 -9.50
CA ASP A 110 -27.53 -7.44 -10.14
C ASP A 110 -27.73 -8.28 -11.41
N HIS A 111 -26.67 -8.42 -12.21
CA HIS A 111 -26.70 -9.12 -13.49
C HIS A 111 -26.68 -10.65 -13.33
N ASP A 112 -25.83 -11.18 -12.44
CA ASP A 112 -25.60 -12.61 -12.30
C ASP A 112 -26.42 -13.24 -11.14
N GLY A 113 -27.11 -12.42 -10.35
CA GLY A 113 -27.92 -12.85 -9.21
C GLY A 113 -27.12 -13.39 -8.02
N GLN A 114 -25.79 -13.34 -8.07
CA GLN A 114 -24.87 -13.77 -7.03
C GLN A 114 -23.68 -12.80 -6.92
N PRO A 115 -23.14 -12.58 -5.70
CA PRO A 115 -21.98 -11.72 -5.53
C PRO A 115 -20.74 -12.32 -6.23
N PRO A 116 -19.98 -11.52 -7.00
CA PRO A 116 -18.79 -11.99 -7.68
C PRO A 116 -17.70 -12.39 -6.68
N THR A 117 -16.84 -13.33 -7.07
CA THR A 117 -15.69 -13.70 -6.24
C THR A 117 -14.64 -12.58 -6.22
N LYS A 118 -13.91 -12.46 -5.10
CA LYS A 118 -12.83 -11.46 -4.96
C LYS A 118 -11.78 -11.52 -6.09
N PRO A 119 -11.33 -12.71 -6.57
CA PRO A 119 -10.39 -12.78 -7.69
C PRO A 119 -10.94 -12.19 -9.00
N ILE A 120 -12.23 -12.41 -9.29
CA ILE A 120 -12.88 -11.86 -10.49
C ILE A 120 -12.91 -10.33 -10.41
N LEU A 121 -13.38 -9.78 -9.29
CA LEU A 121 -13.37 -8.33 -9.04
C LEU A 121 -11.96 -7.73 -9.19
N SER A 122 -10.96 -8.34 -8.55
CA SER A 122 -9.56 -7.88 -8.63
C SER A 122 -8.96 -8.01 -10.04
N SER A 123 -9.46 -8.92 -10.87
CA SER A 123 -9.05 -9.03 -12.28
C SER A 123 -9.64 -7.90 -13.13
N MET A 124 -10.94 -7.61 -12.98
CA MET A 124 -11.62 -6.53 -13.69
C MET A 124 -11.15 -5.14 -13.24
N LEU A 125 -10.76 -4.97 -11.99
CA LEU A 125 -10.12 -3.72 -11.54
C LEU A 125 -8.71 -3.56 -12.11
N ARG A 126 -7.97 -4.65 -12.32
CA ARG A 126 -6.64 -4.58 -12.97
C ARG A 126 -6.76 -4.35 -14.47
N ASP A 127 -7.78 -4.96 -15.08
CA ASP A 127 -8.09 -4.84 -16.51
C ASP A 127 -9.58 -4.52 -16.69
N PRO A 128 -9.95 -3.22 -16.73
CA PRO A 128 -11.33 -2.80 -16.94
C PRO A 128 -11.94 -3.25 -18.27
N SER A 129 -11.14 -3.68 -19.25
CA SER A 129 -11.66 -4.21 -20.52
C SER A 129 -12.42 -5.54 -20.36
N LEU A 130 -12.24 -6.22 -19.21
CA LEU A 130 -12.97 -7.43 -18.85
C LEU A 130 -14.39 -7.16 -18.36
N ILE A 131 -14.76 -5.89 -18.11
CA ILE A 131 -16.10 -5.51 -17.65
C ILE A 131 -17.04 -5.50 -18.86
N PRO A 132 -18.17 -6.25 -18.83
CA PRO A 132 -19.06 -6.35 -19.99
C PRO A 132 -19.70 -5.03 -20.42
N ASP A 133 -20.01 -4.15 -19.46
CA ASP A 133 -20.60 -2.84 -19.75
C ASP A 133 -19.49 -1.81 -20.06
N PRO A 134 -19.43 -1.26 -21.29
CA PRO A 134 -18.34 -0.37 -21.70
C PRO A 134 -18.38 0.98 -20.98
N VAL A 135 -19.55 1.42 -20.51
CA VAL A 135 -19.68 2.69 -19.76
C VAL A 135 -19.07 2.49 -18.37
N LEU A 136 -19.47 1.45 -17.66
CA LEU A 136 -18.92 1.07 -16.36
C LEU A 136 -17.41 0.78 -16.47
N ALA A 137 -16.97 0.09 -17.52
CA ALA A 137 -15.55 -0.14 -17.79
C ALA A 137 -14.76 1.17 -17.82
N ASN A 138 -15.28 2.17 -18.54
CA ASN A 138 -14.66 3.49 -18.62
C ASN A 138 -14.69 4.24 -17.26
N GLN A 139 -15.80 4.17 -16.52
CA GLN A 139 -15.90 4.78 -15.18
C GLN A 139 -14.90 4.16 -14.20
N VAL A 140 -14.81 2.83 -14.18
CA VAL A 140 -13.85 2.08 -13.36
C VAL A 140 -12.42 2.46 -13.77
N HIS A 141 -12.12 2.51 -15.06
CA HIS A 141 -10.83 2.96 -15.57
C HIS A 141 -10.46 4.36 -15.09
N LEU A 142 -11.37 5.33 -15.19
CA LEU A 142 -11.18 6.70 -14.72
C LEU A 142 -10.89 6.77 -13.22
N CYS A 143 -11.58 5.96 -12.41
CA CYS A 143 -11.29 5.85 -10.98
C CYS A 143 -9.90 5.27 -10.72
N ILE A 144 -9.50 4.21 -11.41
CA ILE A 144 -8.18 3.57 -11.23
C ILE A 144 -7.03 4.53 -11.53
N ILE A 145 -7.10 5.27 -12.64
CA ILE A 145 -6.03 6.19 -13.04
C ILE A 145 -5.96 7.45 -12.15
N ASN A 146 -7.04 7.75 -11.42
CA ASN A 146 -7.12 8.91 -10.53
C ASN A 146 -6.98 8.56 -9.04
N ASP A 147 -6.98 7.28 -8.69
CA ASP A 147 -6.73 6.86 -7.31
C ASP A 147 -5.24 6.94 -7.00
N CYS A 148 -4.89 7.79 -6.04
CA CYS A 148 -3.52 8.08 -5.68
C CYS A 148 -2.90 7.10 -4.67
N CYS A 149 -3.67 6.20 -4.05
CA CYS A 149 -3.17 5.42 -2.90
C CYS A 149 -3.66 3.96 -2.78
N ASN A 150 -4.86 3.63 -3.28
CA ASN A 150 -5.53 2.33 -3.10
C ASN A 150 -5.92 1.67 -4.43
N GLY A 151 -5.51 2.25 -5.56
CA GLY A 151 -5.75 1.67 -6.89
C GLY A 151 -4.71 0.61 -7.28
N PRO A 152 -5.05 -0.29 -8.24
CA PRO A 152 -4.15 -1.33 -8.75
C PRO A 152 -2.79 -0.81 -9.25
N LEU A 153 -2.75 0.39 -9.83
CA LEU A 153 -1.50 1.02 -10.28
C LEU A 153 -0.55 1.30 -9.12
N VAL A 154 -1.11 1.83 -8.02
CA VAL A 154 -0.34 2.16 -6.82
C VAL A 154 0.16 0.89 -6.14
N ASP A 155 -0.68 -0.15 -6.09
CA ASP A 155 -0.27 -1.44 -5.55
C ASP A 155 0.84 -2.09 -6.39
N GLY A 156 0.76 -1.97 -7.72
CA GLY A 156 1.84 -2.37 -8.62
C GLY A 156 3.16 -1.64 -8.34
N ILE A 157 3.10 -0.32 -8.12
CA ILE A 157 4.28 0.48 -7.76
C ILE A 157 4.87 0.02 -6.41
N LYS A 158 4.03 -0.15 -5.38
CA LYS A 158 4.48 -0.63 -4.06
C LYS A 158 5.14 -2.01 -4.16
N HIS A 159 4.55 -2.92 -4.92
CA HIS A 159 5.08 -4.26 -5.12
C HIS A 159 6.44 -4.24 -5.84
N ALA A 160 6.56 -3.45 -6.91
CA ALA A 160 7.83 -3.29 -7.63
C ALA A 160 8.93 -2.72 -6.72
N ILE A 161 8.60 -1.72 -5.89
CA ILE A 161 9.54 -1.14 -4.91
C ILE A 161 9.98 -2.20 -3.89
N GLY A 162 9.05 -2.99 -3.34
CA GLY A 162 9.35 -4.08 -2.42
C GLY A 162 10.32 -5.09 -3.03
N HIS A 163 9.97 -5.61 -4.21
CA HIS A 163 10.81 -6.57 -4.93
C HIS A 163 12.21 -6.02 -5.24
N GLU A 164 12.32 -4.75 -5.63
CA GLU A 164 13.62 -4.13 -5.86
C GLU A 164 14.48 -4.10 -4.58
N HIS A 165 13.88 -3.80 -3.44
CA HIS A 165 14.60 -3.77 -2.16
C HIS A 165 15.03 -5.16 -1.72
N GLU A 166 14.23 -6.20 -1.99
CA GLU A 166 14.62 -7.60 -1.77
C GLU A 166 15.80 -8.02 -2.67
N VAL A 167 15.82 -7.56 -3.93
CA VAL A 167 16.99 -7.76 -4.82
C VAL A 167 18.24 -7.08 -4.25
N LEU A 168 18.11 -5.82 -3.81
CA LEU A 168 19.22 -5.08 -3.20
C LEU A 168 19.72 -5.73 -1.91
N LEU A 169 18.82 -6.22 -1.05
CA LEU A 169 19.17 -6.96 0.16
C LEU A 169 20.05 -8.17 -0.20
N ARG A 170 19.59 -9.00 -1.14
CA ARG A 170 20.33 -10.19 -1.59
C ARG A 170 21.68 -9.83 -2.19
N GLN A 171 21.78 -8.72 -2.91
CA GLN A 171 23.06 -8.23 -3.43
C GLN A 171 24.03 -7.87 -2.30
N LYS A 172 23.60 -7.10 -1.30
CA LYS A 172 24.44 -6.72 -0.16
C LYS A 172 24.91 -7.95 0.63
N LEU A 173 24.03 -8.91 0.88
CA LEU A 173 24.42 -10.15 1.56
C LEU A 173 25.54 -10.90 0.80
N LYS A 174 25.46 -10.94 -0.54
CA LYS A 174 26.53 -11.51 -1.38
C LYS A 174 27.83 -10.70 -1.31
N GLU A 175 27.75 -9.37 -1.37
CA GLU A 175 28.91 -8.48 -1.25
C GLU A 175 29.64 -8.66 0.10
N HIS A 176 28.89 -8.96 1.16
CA HIS A 176 29.42 -9.28 2.49
C HIS A 176 29.78 -10.76 2.68
N ASN A 177 29.73 -11.59 1.63
CA ASN A 177 30.02 -13.03 1.68
C ASN A 177 29.18 -13.81 2.70
N LEU A 178 27.93 -13.41 2.91
CA LEU A 178 27.00 -14.11 3.78
C LEU A 178 26.25 -15.18 2.98
N ALA A 179 26.26 -16.42 3.47
CA ALA A 179 25.48 -17.52 2.90
C ALA A 179 24.03 -17.43 3.37
N PHE A 180 23.07 -17.53 2.44
CA PHE A 180 21.66 -17.37 2.75
C PHE A 180 20.73 -18.11 1.78
N LEU A 181 19.51 -18.39 2.24
CA LEU A 181 18.38 -18.90 1.47
C LEU A 181 17.37 -17.76 1.28
N ASP A 182 16.87 -17.59 0.06
CA ASP A 182 15.78 -16.65 -0.25
C ASP A 182 14.40 -17.29 -0.10
N GLU A 183 13.36 -16.47 -0.13
CA GLU A 183 11.98 -16.88 0.05
C GLU A 183 11.56 -18.05 -0.88
N ASP A 184 11.93 -17.99 -2.16
CA ASP A 184 11.60 -19.03 -3.15
C ASP A 184 12.24 -20.38 -2.79
N GLN A 185 13.51 -20.37 -2.37
CA GLN A 185 14.18 -21.57 -1.90
C GLN A 185 13.56 -22.14 -0.63
N LEU A 186 13.10 -21.28 0.28
CA LEU A 186 12.39 -21.70 1.50
C LEU A 186 11.04 -22.34 1.16
N ARG A 187 10.29 -21.77 0.20
CA ARG A 187 9.03 -22.34 -0.30
C ARG A 187 9.25 -23.72 -0.92
N LEU A 188 10.30 -23.88 -1.74
CA LEU A 188 10.66 -25.18 -2.33
C LEU A 188 11.04 -26.24 -1.28
N LYS A 189 11.64 -25.81 -0.17
CA LYS A 189 11.97 -26.68 0.97
C LYS A 189 10.76 -27.00 1.87
N GLY A 190 9.58 -26.48 1.57
CA GLY A 190 8.35 -26.77 2.30
C GLY A 190 8.20 -26.01 3.62
N TYR A 191 8.84 -24.84 3.76
CA TYR A 191 8.65 -24.00 4.94
C TYR A 191 7.26 -23.34 4.92
N ASP A 192 6.49 -23.51 6.00
CA ASP A 192 5.16 -22.87 6.14
C ASP A 192 5.22 -21.34 6.28
N LYS A 193 6.37 -20.82 6.73
CA LYS A 193 6.66 -19.39 6.90
C LYS A 193 8.02 -19.11 6.28
N THR A 194 8.06 -18.11 5.42
CA THR A 194 9.20 -17.81 4.57
C THR A 194 9.55 -16.34 4.74
N PRO A 195 10.49 -15.99 5.63
CA PRO A 195 11.02 -14.63 5.66
C PRO A 195 11.74 -14.38 4.32
N ASP A 196 11.93 -13.12 3.95
CA ASP A 196 12.63 -12.77 2.71
C ASP A 196 13.98 -13.48 2.59
N VAL A 197 14.69 -13.60 3.72
CA VAL A 197 15.98 -14.29 3.81
C VAL A 197 16.16 -15.07 5.12
N ILE A 198 16.74 -16.27 5.04
CA ILE A 198 17.37 -16.98 6.18
C ILE A 198 18.87 -17.06 5.93
N LEU A 199 19.68 -16.63 6.90
CA LEU A 199 21.13 -16.80 6.88
C LEU A 199 21.48 -18.25 7.24
N GLU A 200 22.27 -18.92 6.38
CA GLU A 200 22.71 -20.29 6.66
C GLU A 200 23.60 -20.36 7.90
N VAL A 201 24.40 -19.31 8.11
CA VAL A 201 25.21 -19.12 9.31
C VAL A 201 24.73 -17.84 10.00
N PRO A 202 24.19 -17.93 11.24
CA PRO A 202 23.81 -16.74 11.98
C PRO A 202 24.99 -15.79 12.20
N VAL A 203 24.73 -14.48 12.15
CA VAL A 203 25.77 -13.44 12.32
C VAL A 203 25.52 -12.62 13.57
N ALA A 204 26.59 -12.16 14.22
CA ALA A 204 26.50 -11.25 15.36
C ALA A 204 26.61 -9.80 14.91
N VAL A 205 25.59 -8.99 15.17
CA VAL A 205 25.57 -7.54 14.90
C VAL A 205 25.17 -6.81 16.17
N ASP A 206 26.02 -5.91 16.65
CA ASP A 206 25.80 -5.14 17.90
C ASP A 206 25.42 -6.01 19.12
N GLY A 207 26.05 -7.18 19.24
CA GLY A 207 25.78 -8.13 20.33
C GLY A 207 24.54 -9.01 20.12
N HIS A 208 23.89 -8.95 18.96
CA HIS A 208 22.70 -9.73 18.63
C HIS A 208 22.97 -10.78 17.56
N VAL A 209 22.47 -12.00 17.76
CA VAL A 209 22.53 -13.07 16.77
C VAL A 209 21.37 -12.94 15.81
N ILE A 210 21.67 -12.81 14.52
CA ILE A 210 20.71 -12.67 13.42
C ILE A 210 20.73 -13.96 12.63
N HIS A 211 19.56 -14.59 12.47
CA HIS A 211 19.40 -15.79 11.65
C HIS A 211 18.48 -15.59 10.45
N TRP A 212 17.57 -14.63 10.51
CA TRP A 212 16.64 -14.35 9.43
C TRP A 212 16.40 -12.85 9.29
N ILE A 213 16.00 -12.45 8.09
CA ILE A 213 15.78 -11.06 7.71
C ILE A 213 14.46 -10.99 6.96
N GLU A 214 13.63 -10.04 7.36
CA GLU A 214 12.36 -9.74 6.71
C GLU A 214 12.35 -8.24 6.41
N SER A 215 12.33 -7.91 5.14
CA SER A 215 12.53 -6.56 4.63
C SER A 215 11.20 -5.88 4.35
N LYS A 216 11.13 -4.58 4.65
CA LYS A 216 9.99 -3.75 4.29
C LYS A 216 10.47 -2.45 3.66
N ALA A 217 10.03 -2.21 2.43
CA ALA A 217 10.32 -1.01 1.66
C ALA A 217 9.13 -0.05 1.64
N SER A 218 8.67 0.32 2.84
CA SER A 218 7.51 1.20 3.02
C SER A 218 7.83 2.34 3.97
N PHE A 219 7.12 3.45 3.84
CA PHE A 219 7.20 4.51 4.83
C PHE A 219 6.63 4.02 6.17
N GLY A 220 7.46 4.05 7.22
CA GLY A 220 7.15 3.46 8.51
C GLY A 220 6.50 4.44 9.47
N ASP A 221 5.47 3.99 10.19
CA ASP A 221 4.97 4.61 11.42
C ASP A 221 4.75 3.54 12.51
N GLU A 222 4.45 3.99 13.72
CA GLU A 222 4.22 3.13 14.88
C GLU A 222 3.08 2.12 14.65
N ALA A 223 1.98 2.55 14.03
CA ALA A 223 0.83 1.69 13.76
C ALA A 223 1.14 0.57 12.75
N SER A 224 1.84 0.90 11.67
CA SER A 224 2.25 -0.07 10.64
C SER A 224 3.27 -1.04 11.23
N HIS A 225 4.20 -0.57 12.05
CA HIS A 225 5.16 -1.43 12.73
C HIS A 225 4.49 -2.44 13.66
N ASN A 226 3.54 -1.99 14.48
CA ASN A 226 2.75 -2.88 15.34
C ASN A 226 1.94 -3.91 14.53
N THR A 227 1.42 -3.52 13.37
CA THR A 227 0.71 -4.43 12.47
C THR A 227 1.66 -5.50 11.92
N TYR A 228 2.84 -5.12 11.45
CA TYR A 228 3.82 -6.08 10.93
C TYR A 228 4.34 -7.02 12.02
N LEU A 229 4.57 -6.49 13.24
CA LEU A 229 4.91 -7.30 14.41
C LEU A 229 3.86 -8.38 14.65
N HIS A 230 2.57 -8.02 14.58
CA HIS A 230 1.51 -8.98 14.86
C HIS A 230 1.30 -10.01 13.74
N ASP A 231 1.24 -9.55 12.49
CA ASP A 231 0.78 -10.37 11.38
C ASP A 231 1.90 -11.22 10.75
N GLN A 232 3.15 -10.76 10.85
CA GLN A 232 4.29 -11.39 10.18
C GLN A 232 5.32 -11.87 11.21
N PHE A 233 5.73 -11.02 12.15
CA PHE A 233 6.89 -11.32 12.99
C PHE A 233 6.56 -12.23 14.17
N TRP A 234 5.37 -12.11 14.77
CA TRP A 234 4.95 -12.97 15.89
C TRP A 234 4.91 -14.46 15.53
N SER A 235 4.76 -14.81 14.26
CA SER A 235 4.78 -16.21 13.84
C SER A 235 6.16 -16.87 13.99
N TYR A 236 7.23 -16.09 14.06
CA TYR A 236 8.59 -16.55 14.35
C TYR A 236 8.89 -16.61 15.86
N TRP A 237 8.06 -16.00 16.71
CA TRP A 237 8.21 -15.85 18.17
C TRP A 237 8.28 -17.17 18.95
N ASN A 238 7.67 -18.24 18.43
CA ASN A 238 7.54 -19.53 19.14
C ASN A 238 8.44 -20.64 18.58
N ARG A 239 9.38 -20.34 17.68
CA ARG A 239 10.37 -21.32 17.19
C ARG A 239 11.64 -21.23 18.06
N PRO A 240 12.26 -22.36 18.47
CA PRO A 240 13.42 -22.32 19.38
C PRO A 240 14.62 -21.60 18.74
N GLY A 241 14.93 -20.42 19.28
CA GLY A 241 15.99 -19.50 18.86
C GLY A 241 15.63 -18.09 19.35
N GLN A 242 16.47 -17.47 20.16
CA GLN A 242 16.13 -16.35 21.06
C GLN A 242 15.99 -14.99 20.34
N MET A 243 14.86 -14.29 20.56
CA MET A 243 14.68 -12.96 21.26
C MET A 243 14.50 -11.81 20.26
N TYR A 244 13.67 -10.71 20.47
CA TYR A 244 13.50 -9.17 20.22
C TYR A 244 14.05 -8.11 19.15
N SER A 245 13.19 -7.25 18.58
CA SER A 245 13.41 -6.10 17.62
C SER A 245 14.53 -5.03 17.87
N SER A 246 15.27 -4.60 16.81
CA SER A 246 16.01 -3.32 16.72
C SER A 246 15.94 -2.67 15.32
N MET A 247 15.87 -1.32 15.27
CA MET A 247 15.94 -0.52 14.03
C MET A 247 17.40 -0.18 13.71
N SER A 248 17.88 -0.49 12.50
CA SER A 248 19.16 0.03 11.98
C SER A 248 18.90 0.99 10.80
N GLU A 249 19.40 2.23 10.93
CA GLU A 249 19.36 3.26 9.89
C GLU A 249 20.65 3.23 9.04
N GLU A 250 20.92 2.15 8.31
CA GLU A 250 21.98 2.16 7.30
C GLU A 250 21.42 2.44 5.90
N CYS A 251 21.31 3.74 5.65
CA CYS A 251 21.02 4.36 4.36
C CYS A 251 22.19 4.09 3.39
N LEU A 252 22.09 3.07 2.53
CA LEU A 252 22.89 3.09 1.29
C LEU A 252 22.34 4.21 0.41
N GLN A 253 23.26 5.04 -0.06
CA GLN A 253 23.07 6.40 -0.56
C GLN A 253 21.85 6.58 -1.50
N PRO A 254 21.20 7.75 -1.49
CA PRO A 254 20.08 8.05 -2.38
C PRO A 254 20.57 8.13 -3.82
N GLN A 255 20.38 7.07 -4.59
CA GLN A 255 20.47 7.16 -6.04
C GLN A 255 19.25 7.90 -6.58
N THR A 256 19.51 9.02 -7.22
CA THR A 256 18.55 9.95 -7.79
C THR A 256 17.81 9.33 -8.98
N LEU A 257 16.56 8.90 -8.74
CA LEU A 257 15.55 8.72 -9.78
C LEU A 257 14.31 9.55 -9.44
N PRO A 258 13.64 10.17 -10.43
CA PRO A 258 12.75 11.33 -10.21
C PRO A 258 11.42 11.04 -9.50
N PHE A 259 11.16 9.81 -9.04
CA PHE A 259 9.88 9.40 -8.45
C PHE A 259 9.99 8.41 -7.27
N ARG A 260 10.99 8.51 -6.39
CA ARG A 260 11.04 7.66 -5.18
C ARG A 260 10.67 8.40 -3.92
N THR A 261 9.53 8.01 -3.31
CA THR A 261 9.24 8.08 -1.87
C THR A 261 10.50 7.74 -1.06
N PRO A 262 10.86 8.46 0.04
CA PRO A 262 11.89 7.98 0.95
C PRO A 262 11.35 6.70 1.56
N CYS A 263 11.72 5.57 0.97
CA CYS A 263 11.55 4.29 1.61
C CYS A 263 12.64 4.20 2.65
N ASN A 264 12.24 4.18 3.92
CA ASN A 264 13.13 3.69 4.95
C ASN A 264 13.31 2.19 4.67
N PHE A 265 14.55 1.76 4.51
CA PHE A 265 14.89 0.34 4.43
C PHE A 265 14.66 -0.22 5.83
N LEU A 266 13.50 -0.81 6.09
CA LEU A 266 13.28 -1.57 7.32
C LEU A 266 13.88 -2.94 7.09
N ILE A 267 15.15 -3.11 7.48
CA ILE A 267 15.66 -4.45 7.75
C ILE A 267 15.05 -4.85 9.07
N GLY A 268 14.03 -5.66 8.97
CA GLY A 268 13.52 -6.39 10.09
C GLY A 268 14.51 -7.47 10.49
N ILE A 269 15.45 -7.10 11.36
CA ILE A 269 16.24 -8.05 12.12
C ILE A 269 15.37 -8.40 13.33
N TYR A 270 14.53 -9.39 13.15
CA TYR A 270 13.75 -9.93 14.24
C TYR A 270 14.42 -11.25 14.62
N LYS A 271 15.50 -11.17 15.36
CA LYS A 271 15.43 -11.66 16.72
C LYS A 271 14.27 -12.69 17.00
#